data_AF-A0A229GVC5-F1
#
_entry.id   AF-A0A229GVC5-F1
#
_cell.length_a   1.000
_cell.length_b   1.000
_cell.length_c   1.000
_cell.angle_alpha   90.00
_cell.angle_beta   90.00
_cell.angle_gamma   90.00
#
_symmetry.space_group_name_H-M   'P 1'
#
loop_
_entity.id
_entity.type
_entity.pdbx_description
1 polymer ?
#
loop_
_entity_poly.entity_id
_entity_poly.type
_entity_poly.pdbx_seq_one_letter_code
_entity_poly.pdbx_strand_id
1 'polypeptide(L)'
;MDWKNIIEWTAIISWLGGIIIWMISHQMAISHTQKNLKSLCKYLYGYESRYKSKLNMYEMLFMTSIANVIFYQYHLIYKRKGYFPMFKKGKGSMYPNLTEETALLIIKNNYKWLVLNVLSLGLGLFWLFGSSFFIWLAKQVGN
;
A
#
# COMPACT_ATOMS: atom_id res chain seq x y z
N MET A 1 -35.02 21.93 10.99
CA MET A 1 -33.62 21.47 10.98
C MET A 1 -33.35 20.96 9.58
N ASP A 2 -32.42 21.60 8.86
CA ASP A 2 -32.24 21.37 7.44
C ASP A 2 -31.35 20.13 7.22
N TRP A 3 -32.00 18.96 7.10
CA TRP A 3 -31.34 17.67 7.00
C TRP A 3 -30.29 17.61 5.90
N LYS A 4 -30.49 18.38 4.82
CA LYS A 4 -29.54 18.52 3.72
C LYS A 4 -28.20 19.10 4.18
N ASN A 5 -28.23 20.20 4.94
CA ASN A 5 -27.02 20.81 5.50
C ASN A 5 -26.28 19.85 6.43
N ILE A 6 -27.01 19.07 7.24
CA ILE A 6 -26.39 18.11 8.17
C ILE A 6 -25.66 17.00 7.40
N ILE A 7 -26.28 16.47 6.35
CA ILE A 7 -25.69 15.42 5.50
C ILE A 7 -24.44 15.97 4.77
N GLU A 8 -24.53 17.18 4.21
CA GLU A 8 -23.40 17.83 3.53
C GLU A 8 -22.21 18.06 4.46
N TRP A 9 -22.43 18.63 5.65
CA TRP A 9 -21.37 18.85 6.64
C TRP A 9 -20.77 17.55 7.15
N THR A 10 -21.59 16.51 7.36
CA THR A 10 -21.10 15.18 7.77
C THR A 10 -20.20 14.56 6.69
N ALA A 11 -20.58 14.68 5.42
CA ALA A 11 -19.78 14.20 4.30
C ALA A 11 -18.42 14.93 4.20
N ILE A 12 -18.41 16.26 4.35
CA ILE A 12 -17.18 17.08 4.30
C ILE A 12 -16.24 16.72 5.46
N ILE A 13 -16.75 16.64 6.69
CA ILE A 13 -15.94 16.30 7.86
C ILE A 13 -15.38 14.88 7.76
N SER A 14 -16.20 13.92 7.32
CA SER A 14 -15.76 12.54 7.09
C SER A 14 -14.66 12.46 6.03
N TRP A 15 -14.79 13.23 4.95
CA TRP A 15 -13.81 13.30 3.89
C TRP A 15 -12.46 13.88 4.37
N LEU A 16 -12.49 15.01 5.07
CA LEU A 16 -11.29 15.65 5.63
C LEU A 16 -10.60 14.75 6.66
N GLY A 17 -11.36 14.17 7.59
CA GLY A 17 -10.83 13.22 8.57
C GLY A 17 -10.20 12.00 7.90
N GLY A 18 -10.84 11.47 6.86
CA GLY A 18 -10.35 10.34 6.07
C GLY A 18 -9.02 10.63 5.37
N ILE A 19 -8.90 11.80 4.73
CA ILE A 19 -7.65 12.23 4.08
C ILE A 19 -6.52 12.36 5.10
N ILE A 20 -6.78 12.98 6.25
CA ILE A 20 -5.75 13.14 7.30
C ILE A 20 -5.27 11.76 7.78
N ILE A 21 -6.19 10.84 8.08
CA ILE A 21 -5.84 9.48 8.50
C ILE A 21 -5.05 8.75 7.41
N TRP A 22 -5.46 8.88 6.15
CA TRP A 22 -4.75 8.30 5.03
C TRP A 22 -3.32 8.88 4.90
N MET A 23 -3.16 10.20 4.95
CA MET A 23 -1.85 10.85 4.88
C MET A 23 -0.92 10.40 6.02
N ILE A 24 -1.43 10.28 7.24
CA ILE A 24 -0.66 9.75 8.38
C ILE A 24 -0.21 8.32 8.10
N SER A 25 -1.12 7.45 7.65
CA SER A 25 -0.80 6.06 7.33
C SER A 25 0.24 5.95 6.20
N HIS A 26 0.13 6.81 5.19
CA HIS A 26 1.03 6.84 4.05
C HIS A 26 2.41 7.33 4.45
N GLN A 27 2.49 8.36 5.28
CA GLN A 27 3.75 8.87 5.83
C GLN A 27 4.43 7.82 6.70
N MET A 28 3.69 7.03 7.48
CA MET A 28 4.23 5.90 8.22
C MET A 28 4.81 4.83 7.31
N ALA A 29 4.11 4.48 6.22
CA ALA A 29 4.60 3.51 5.22
C ALA A 29 5.89 4.01 4.54
N ILE A 30 5.95 5.29 4.16
CA ILE A 30 7.16 5.93 3.60
C ILE A 30 8.31 5.90 4.61
N SER A 31 8.07 6.32 5.85
CA SER A 31 9.11 6.34 6.89
C SER A 31 9.67 4.93 7.15
N HIS A 32 8.81 3.92 7.23
CA HIS A 32 9.25 2.53 7.38
C HIS A 32 10.00 2.00 6.16
N THR A 33 9.62 2.42 4.95
CA THR A 33 10.36 2.09 3.72
C THR A 33 11.77 2.67 3.77
N GLN A 34 11.90 3.95 4.13
CA GLN A 34 13.20 4.62 4.23
C GLN A 34 14.08 4.01 5.32
N LYS A 35 13.53 3.66 6.49
CA LYS A 35 14.29 3.02 7.57
C LYS A 35 14.82 1.64 7.19
N ASN A 36 14.08 0.87 6.40
CA ASN A 36 14.45 -0.49 6.00
C ASN A 36 15.04 -0.57 4.59
N LEU A 37 15.34 0.59 3.98
CA LEU A 37 15.67 0.72 2.57
C LEU A 37 16.76 -0.24 2.12
N LYS A 38 17.85 -0.32 2.89
CA LYS A 38 19.01 -1.17 2.56
C LYS A 38 18.61 -2.66 2.49
N SER A 39 17.85 -3.14 3.47
CA SER A 39 17.36 -4.53 3.51
C SER A 39 16.37 -4.81 2.36
N LEU A 40 15.41 -3.92 2.15
CA LEU A 40 14.42 -4.03 1.09
C LEU A 40 15.08 -4.04 -0.30
N CYS A 41 16.05 -3.15 -0.54
CA CYS A 41 16.80 -3.10 -1.80
C CYS A 41 17.60 -4.38 -2.05
N LYS A 42 18.24 -4.93 -1.01
CA LYS A 42 18.96 -6.21 -1.11
C LYS A 42 18.02 -7.31 -1.60
N TYR A 43 16.84 -7.43 -1.00
CA TYR A 43 15.89 -8.47 -1.36
C TYR A 43 15.23 -8.24 -2.72
N LEU A 44 14.92 -6.99 -3.08
CA LEU A 44 14.22 -6.67 -4.34
C LEU A 44 15.14 -6.61 -5.56
N TYR A 45 16.35 -6.07 -5.41
CA TYR A 45 17.24 -5.74 -6.54
C TYR A 45 18.61 -6.43 -6.48
N GLY A 46 18.99 -7.03 -5.35
CA GLY A 46 20.25 -7.79 -5.24
C GLY A 46 21.51 -6.97 -4.97
N TYR A 47 21.41 -5.64 -4.92
CA TYR A 47 22.54 -4.75 -4.66
C TYR A 47 22.22 -3.74 -3.56
N GLU A 48 23.01 -3.74 -2.48
CA GLU A 48 22.90 -2.74 -1.39
C GLU A 48 23.44 -1.36 -1.82
N SER A 49 24.31 -1.30 -2.84
CA SER A 49 25.04 -0.09 -3.24
C SER A 49 24.25 0.89 -4.12
N ARG A 50 23.08 0.48 -4.64
CA ARG A 50 22.31 1.28 -5.62
C ARG A 50 21.72 2.56 -5.02
N TYR A 51 21.60 2.66 -3.69
CA TYR A 51 21.02 3.84 -3.02
C TYR A 51 21.80 4.25 -1.78
N LYS A 52 22.84 5.07 -1.98
CA LYS A 52 23.36 5.98 -0.94
C LYS A 52 22.47 7.23 -0.75
N SER A 53 21.44 7.41 -1.59
CA SER A 53 20.52 8.57 -1.59
C SER A 53 19.08 8.18 -1.21
N LYS A 54 18.25 9.19 -0.90
CA LYS A 54 16.78 9.02 -0.75
C LYS A 54 16.17 8.49 -2.05
N LEU A 55 15.22 7.57 -1.94
CA LEU A 55 14.41 7.10 -3.08
C LEU A 55 13.68 8.27 -3.74
N ASN A 56 13.60 8.26 -5.07
CA ASN A 56 12.70 9.15 -5.79
C ASN A 56 11.24 8.67 -5.63
N MET A 57 10.30 9.52 -6.03
CA MET A 57 8.86 9.24 -5.89
C MET A 57 8.44 7.96 -6.63
N TYR A 58 8.96 7.73 -7.83
CA TYR A 58 8.61 6.55 -8.64
C TYR A 58 9.10 5.25 -8.00
N GLU A 59 10.33 5.22 -7.51
CA GLU A 59 10.90 4.04 -6.86
C GLU A 59 10.15 3.71 -5.57
N MET A 60 9.74 4.73 -4.82
CA MET A 60 8.90 4.55 -3.64
C MET A 60 7.54 3.97 -4.03
N LEU A 61 6.92 4.47 -5.11
CA LEU A 61 5.66 3.96 -5.65
C LEU A 61 5.78 2.50 -6.11
N PHE A 62 6.90 2.14 -6.76
CA PHE A 62 7.17 0.75 -7.13
C PHE A 62 7.35 -0.14 -5.90
N MET A 63 8.18 0.26 -4.93
CA MET A 63 8.38 -0.52 -3.69
C MET A 63 7.07 -0.74 -2.92
N THR A 64 6.26 0.30 -2.79
CA THR A 64 4.95 0.20 -2.12
C THR A 64 3.98 -0.70 -2.90
N SER A 65 4.00 -0.66 -4.23
CA SER A 65 3.19 -1.53 -5.09
C SER A 65 3.52 -3.01 -4.93
N ILE A 66 4.81 -3.38 -4.95
CA ILE A 66 5.21 -4.78 -4.80
C ILE A 66 4.94 -5.31 -3.38
N ALA A 67 4.97 -4.44 -2.36
CA ALA A 67 4.60 -4.80 -0.99
C ALA A 67 3.19 -5.40 -0.91
N ASN A 68 2.23 -4.77 -1.59
CA ASN A 68 0.83 -5.22 -1.62
C ASN A 68 0.70 -6.59 -2.29
N VAL A 69 1.42 -6.80 -3.40
CA VAL A 69 1.42 -8.08 -4.13
C VAL A 69 2.01 -9.20 -3.26
N ILE A 70 3.15 -8.96 -2.60
CA ILE A 70 3.78 -9.93 -1.70
C ILE A 70 2.83 -10.28 -0.55
N PHE A 71 2.22 -9.28 0.09
CA PHE A 71 1.31 -9.49 1.22
C PHE A 71 0.07 -10.30 0.81
N TYR A 72 -0.59 -9.89 -0.28
CA TYR A 72 -1.80 -10.56 -0.77
C TYR A 72 -1.52 -12.02 -1.13
N GLN A 73 -0.45 -12.27 -1.89
CA GLN A 73 -0.09 -13.64 -2.28
C GLN A 73 0.32 -14.48 -1.08
N TYR A 74 1.01 -13.91 -0.11
CA TYR A 74 1.37 -14.65 1.10
C TYR A 74 0.13 -15.08 1.89
N HIS A 75 -0.78 -14.16 2.20
CA HIS A 75 -1.93 -14.43 3.07
C HIS A 75 -3.03 -15.26 2.40
N LEU A 76 -3.28 -15.05 1.11
CA LEU A 76 -4.41 -15.70 0.43
C LEU A 76 -4.02 -16.96 -0.32
N ILE A 77 -2.75 -17.10 -0.71
CA ILE A 77 -2.31 -18.20 -1.57
C ILE A 77 -1.23 -19.04 -0.88
N TYR A 78 -0.09 -18.45 -0.52
CA TYR A 78 1.05 -19.19 0.04
C TYR A 78 0.67 -19.96 1.30
N LYS A 79 -0.05 -19.34 2.25
CA LYS A 79 -0.53 -20.02 3.47
C LYS A 79 -1.41 -21.24 3.20
N ARG A 80 -2.06 -21.33 2.04
CA ARG A 80 -2.95 -22.45 1.66
C ARG A 80 -2.26 -23.48 0.77
N LYS A 81 -1.39 -23.03 -0.13
CA LYS A 81 -0.83 -23.84 -1.22
C LYS A 81 0.69 -24.06 -1.12
N GLY A 82 1.38 -23.37 -0.22
CA GLY A 82 2.82 -23.49 -0.01
C GLY A 82 3.71 -22.92 -1.12
N TYR A 83 3.16 -22.12 -2.04
CA TYR A 83 3.94 -21.48 -3.11
C TYR A 83 3.41 -20.10 -3.49
N PHE A 84 4.27 -19.26 -4.08
CA PHE A 84 3.91 -17.95 -4.66
C PHE A 84 3.64 -18.03 -6.17
N PRO A 85 2.40 -17.82 -6.66
CA PRO A 85 2.11 -17.83 -8.09
C PRO A 85 2.90 -16.81 -8.92
N MET A 86 3.26 -15.65 -8.36
CA MET A 86 4.06 -14.63 -9.08
C MET A 86 5.37 -15.15 -9.64
N PHE A 87 5.97 -16.18 -9.02
CA PHE A 87 7.25 -16.71 -9.46
C PHE A 87 7.14 -17.84 -10.47
N LYS A 88 5.93 -18.37 -10.73
CA LYS A 88 5.72 -19.44 -11.73
C LYS A 88 6.04 -19.00 -13.16
N LYS A 89 5.96 -17.69 -13.45
CA LYS A 89 6.23 -17.12 -14.78
C LYS A 89 7.64 -16.53 -14.93
N GLY A 90 8.55 -16.83 -13.99
CA GLY A 90 9.90 -16.27 -13.97
C GLY A 90 9.99 -14.96 -13.19
N LYS A 91 11.20 -14.37 -13.15
CA LYS A 91 11.47 -13.14 -12.40
C LYS A 91 11.04 -11.91 -13.20
N GLY A 92 10.43 -10.94 -12.52
CA GLY A 92 10.10 -9.65 -13.14
C GLY A 92 11.36 -8.82 -13.40
N SER A 93 11.44 -8.14 -14.54
CA SER A 93 12.56 -7.26 -14.90
C SER A 93 12.79 -6.13 -13.89
N MET A 94 11.71 -5.66 -13.26
CA MET A 94 11.74 -4.57 -12.29
C MET A 94 12.31 -5.02 -10.92
N TYR A 95 12.15 -6.28 -10.53
CA TYR A 95 12.65 -6.82 -9.27
C TYR A 95 13.45 -8.11 -9.52
N PRO A 96 14.67 -7.98 -10.09
CA PRO A 96 15.43 -9.12 -10.59
C PRO A 96 15.87 -10.10 -9.49
N ASN A 97 15.92 -9.64 -8.23
CA ASN A 97 16.27 -10.49 -7.09
C ASN A 97 15.06 -11.01 -6.31
N LEU A 98 13.85 -10.57 -6.66
CA LEU A 98 12.63 -11.01 -5.99
C LEU A 98 12.28 -12.45 -6.44
N THR A 99 12.70 -13.40 -5.61
CA THR A 99 12.37 -14.83 -5.64
C THR A 99 11.48 -15.21 -4.45
N GLU A 100 10.98 -16.44 -4.44
CA GLU A 100 10.24 -17.00 -3.31
C GLU A 100 10.99 -16.87 -1.98
N GLU A 101 12.28 -17.24 -1.96
CA GLU A 101 13.13 -17.12 -0.78
C GLU A 101 13.24 -15.67 -0.29
N THR A 102 13.53 -14.73 -1.19
CA THR A 102 13.66 -13.32 -0.82
C THR A 102 12.31 -12.70 -0.40
N ALA A 103 11.19 -13.14 -0.99
CA ALA A 103 9.85 -12.71 -0.59
C ALA A 103 9.53 -13.19 0.83
N LEU A 104 9.87 -14.44 1.15
CA LEU A 104 9.74 -14.97 2.52
C LEU A 104 10.65 -14.23 3.50
N LEU A 105 11.86 -13.84 3.11
CA LEU A 105 12.73 -13.00 3.92
C LEU A 105 12.16 -11.59 4.13
N ILE A 106 11.53 -10.99 3.10
CA ILE A 106 10.80 -9.72 3.23
C ILE A 106 9.64 -9.88 4.23
N ILE A 107 8.88 -10.97 4.14
CA ILE A 107 7.77 -11.24 5.07
C ILE A 107 8.29 -11.42 6.50
N LYS A 108 9.38 -12.16 6.68
CA LYS A 108 9.97 -12.41 8.00
C LYS A 108 10.55 -11.14 8.63
N ASN A 109 11.32 -10.37 7.87
CA ASN A 109 12.12 -9.27 8.41
C ASN A 109 11.43 -7.91 8.28
N ASN A 110 10.49 -7.77 7.35
CA ASN A 110 9.85 -6.50 7.00
C ASN A 110 8.31 -6.61 7.02
N TYR A 111 7.73 -7.49 7.86
CA TYR A 111 6.28 -7.68 7.96
C TYR A 111 5.51 -6.38 8.21
N LYS A 112 6.00 -5.55 9.15
CA LYS A 112 5.36 -4.28 9.50
C LYS A 112 5.31 -3.32 8.31
N TRP A 113 6.36 -3.32 7.47
CA TRP A 113 6.38 -2.54 6.23
C TRP A 113 5.29 -3.03 5.26
N LEU A 114 5.13 -4.34 5.08
CA LEU A 114 4.06 -4.90 4.24
C LEU A 114 2.67 -4.46 4.73
N VAL A 115 2.40 -4.61 6.03
CA VAL A 115 1.11 -4.25 6.64
C VAL A 115 0.81 -2.76 6.46
N LEU A 116 1.79 -1.88 6.73
CA LEU A 116 1.58 -0.43 6.58
C LEU A 116 1.29 -0.03 5.13
N ASN A 117 1.94 -0.67 4.15
CA ASN A 117 1.65 -0.43 2.73
C ASN A 117 0.23 -0.85 2.36
N VAL A 118 -0.21 -2.03 2.83
CA VAL A 118 -1.56 -2.54 2.57
C VAL A 118 -2.62 -1.69 3.26
N LEU A 119 -2.39 -1.28 4.51
CA LEU A 119 -3.28 -0.38 5.23
C LEU A 119 -3.36 0.98 4.55
N SER A 120 -2.23 1.55 4.13
CA SER A 120 -2.20 2.84 3.45
C SER A 120 -2.92 2.79 2.10
N LEU A 121 -2.70 1.74 1.30
CA LEU A 121 -3.43 1.56 0.04
C LEU A 121 -4.92 1.31 0.29
N GLY A 122 -5.25 0.42 1.24
CA GLY A 122 -6.63 0.10 1.59
C GLY A 122 -7.42 1.32 2.06
N LEU A 123 -6.83 2.15 2.94
CA LEU A 123 -7.39 3.42 3.35
C LEU A 123 -7.53 4.39 2.17
N GLY A 124 -6.51 4.51 1.33
CA GLY A 124 -6.54 5.39 0.16
C GLY A 124 -7.68 5.02 -0.80
N LEU A 125 -7.81 3.73 -1.14
CA LEU A 125 -8.89 3.25 -1.98
C LEU A 125 -10.26 3.39 -1.31
N PHE A 126 -10.37 3.02 -0.03
CA PHE A 126 -11.62 3.18 0.74
C PHE A 126 -12.10 4.62 0.72
N TRP A 127 -11.21 5.60 0.93
CA TRP A 127 -11.59 7.01 0.92
C TRP A 127 -11.86 7.54 -0.48
N LEU A 128 -11.10 7.13 -1.50
CA LEU A 128 -11.38 7.52 -2.90
C LEU A 128 -12.74 7.02 -3.39
N PHE A 129 -13.03 5.73 -3.19
CA PHE A 129 -14.31 5.15 -3.62
C PHE A 129 -15.46 5.51 -2.70
N GLY A 130 -15.23 5.51 -1.37
CA GLY A 130 -16.22 5.88 -0.38
C GLY A 130 -16.67 7.33 -0.56
N SER A 131 -15.74 8.27 -0.74
CA SER A 131 -16.10 9.68 -0.98
C SER A 131 -16.88 9.88 -2.26
N SER A 132 -16.47 9.22 -3.35
CA SER A 132 -17.20 9.24 -4.63
C SER A 132 -18.63 8.72 -4.47
N PHE A 133 -18.81 7.63 -3.70
CA PHE A 133 -20.11 7.05 -3.40
C PHE A 133 -20.99 7.96 -2.53
N PHE A 134 -20.43 8.59 -1.49
CA PHE A 134 -21.17 9.54 -0.64
C PHE A 134 -21.59 10.79 -1.41
N ILE A 135 -20.74 11.34 -2.27
CA ILE A 135 -21.09 12.47 -3.15
C ILE A 135 -22.22 12.08 -4.10
N TRP A 136 -22.16 10.86 -4.66
CA TRP A 136 -23.22 10.35 -5.51
C TRP A 136 -24.55 10.19 -4.76
N LEU A 137 -24.55 9.60 -3.55
CA LEU A 137 -25.73 9.50 -2.70
C LEU A 137 -26.30 10.87 -2.33
N ALA A 138 -25.46 11.83 -1.95
CA ALA A 138 -25.89 13.18 -1.59
C ALA A 138 -26.60 13.88 -2.77
N LYS A 139 -26.14 13.66 -4.01
CA LYS A 139 -26.82 14.16 -5.22
C LYS A 139 -28.17 13.51 -5.47
N GLN A 140 -28.39 12.25 -5.07
CA GLN A 140 -29.68 11.59 -5.22
C GLN A 140 -30.71 12.03 -4.18
N VAL A 141 -30.29 12.34 -2.95
CA VAL A 141 -31.19 12.81 -1.88
C VAL A 141 -31.57 14.29 -2.06
N GLY A 142 -30.78 15.06 -2.83
CA GLY A 142 -31.04 16.47 -3.13
C GLY A 142 -31.94 16.74 -4.33
N ASN A 143 -32.38 15.69 -5.06
CA ASN A 143 -33.39 15.71 -6.12
C ASN A 143 -34.70 15.11 -5.61
#